data_AF-A0A512B633-F1
#
_entry.id   AF-A0A512B633-F1
#
_cell.length_a   1.000
_cell.length_b   1.000
_cell.length_c   1.000
_cell.angle_alpha   90.00
_cell.angle_beta   90.00
_cell.angle_gamma   90.00
#
_symmetry.space_group_name_H-M   'P 1'
#
loop_
_entity.id
_entity.type
_entity.pdbx_description
1 polymer ?
#
loop_
_entity_poly.entity_id
_entity_poly.type
_entity_poly.pdbx_seq_one_letter_code
_entity_poly.pdbx_strand_id
1 'polypeptide(L)'
;MRHHNLLSRLRARLYIIVYHTDTFAGRLFDVFLLVIILLSVLTVILESISALKQQYFTQFRNMEWVYTILFTIKYLLRVWVSPKPRRYIFSFFGVVD
;
A
#
# COMPACT_ATOMS: atom_id res chain seq x y z
N MET A 1 -38.01 -17.31 -13.76
CA MET A 1 -37.32 -16.07 -14.19
C MET A 1 -36.34 -15.65 -13.09
N ARG A 2 -35.18 -16.30 -12.94
CA ARG A 2 -33.83 -15.83 -13.35
C ARG A 2 -33.64 -14.30 -13.24
N HIS A 3 -33.17 -13.78 -12.10
CA HIS A 3 -32.40 -12.50 -12.01
C HIS A 3 -31.84 -12.21 -10.58
N HIS A 4 -31.13 -13.15 -9.94
CA HIS A 4 -30.44 -12.86 -8.64
C HIS A 4 -29.03 -13.46 -8.47
N ASN A 5 -28.41 -14.00 -9.53
CA ASN A 5 -27.16 -14.78 -9.42
C ASN A 5 -25.89 -14.10 -10.01
N LEU A 6 -25.95 -12.84 -10.43
CA LEU A 6 -24.80 -12.14 -11.03
C LEU A 6 -23.94 -11.42 -9.98
N LEU A 7 -24.57 -10.82 -8.97
CA LEU A 7 -23.88 -10.10 -7.89
C LEU A 7 -23.05 -11.03 -6.99
N SER A 8 -23.48 -12.28 -6.79
CA SER A 8 -22.74 -13.31 -6.05
C SER A 8 -21.50 -13.80 -6.80
N ARG A 9 -21.58 -13.94 -8.13
CA ARG A 9 -20.45 -14.39 -8.97
C ARG A 9 -19.34 -13.35 -9.08
N LEU A 10 -19.68 -12.07 -9.25
CA LEU A 10 -18.69 -10.98 -9.27
C LEU A 10 -18.03 -10.80 -7.88
N ARG A 11 -18.80 -10.87 -6.80
CA ARG A 11 -18.24 -10.89 -5.43
C ARG A 11 -17.34 -12.09 -5.18
N ALA A 12 -17.71 -13.29 -5.64
CA ALA A 12 -16.90 -14.49 -5.47
C ALA A 12 -15.58 -14.42 -6.27
N ARG A 13 -15.61 -13.87 -7.49
CA ARG A 13 -14.40 -13.68 -8.31
C ARG A 13 -13.47 -12.63 -7.72
N LEU A 14 -14.01 -11.51 -7.23
CA LEU A 14 -13.25 -10.48 -6.51
C LEU A 14 -12.72 -11.00 -5.17
N TYR A 15 -13.48 -11.85 -4.47
CA TYR A 15 -13.01 -12.55 -3.27
C TYR A 15 -11.83 -13.46 -3.61
N ILE A 16 -11.90 -14.28 -4.66
CA ILE A 16 -10.76 -15.13 -5.05
C ILE A 16 -9.55 -14.28 -5.48
N ILE A 17 -9.71 -13.19 -6.23
CA ILE A 17 -8.56 -12.35 -6.64
C ILE A 17 -7.90 -11.63 -5.46
N VAL A 18 -8.69 -11.23 -4.46
CA VAL A 18 -8.21 -10.50 -3.26
C VAL A 18 -7.73 -11.46 -2.16
N TYR A 19 -8.23 -12.70 -2.12
CA TYR A 19 -7.89 -13.72 -1.11
C TYR A 19 -6.97 -14.83 -1.64
N HIS A 20 -6.79 -15.00 -2.96
CA HIS A 20 -5.74 -15.81 -3.57
C HIS A 20 -4.60 -14.91 -4.03
N THR A 21 -3.64 -14.74 -3.13
CA THR A 21 -2.30 -14.15 -3.28
C THR A 21 -1.38 -14.96 -4.23
N ASP A 22 -1.95 -15.74 -5.16
CA ASP A 22 -1.24 -16.69 -6.04
C ASP A 22 -1.20 -16.25 -7.51
N THR A 23 -1.39 -14.96 -7.78
CA THR A 23 -1.02 -14.40 -9.09
C THR A 23 0.38 -13.80 -9.00
N PHE A 24 1.23 -14.11 -10.00
CA PHE A 24 2.62 -13.61 -10.08
C PHE A 24 2.70 -12.08 -9.96
N ALA A 25 1.69 -11.38 -10.49
CA ALA A 25 1.55 -9.93 -10.38
C ALA A 25 1.30 -9.45 -8.93
N GLY A 26 0.46 -10.14 -8.16
CA GLY A 26 0.21 -9.79 -6.75
C GLY A 26 1.46 -9.98 -5.88
N ARG A 27 2.21 -11.06 -6.12
CA ARG A 27 3.45 -11.34 -5.38
C ARG A 27 4.57 -10.34 -5.70
N LEU A 28 4.71 -9.94 -6.96
CA LEU A 28 5.65 -8.87 -7.37
C LEU A 28 5.29 -7.52 -6.73
N PHE A 29 4.00 -7.19 -6.68
CA PHE A 29 3.53 -5.96 -6.05
C PHE A 29 3.89 -5.93 -4.55
N ASP A 30 3.62 -7.02 -3.83
CA ASP A 30 3.94 -7.11 -2.40
C ASP A 30 5.45 -7.03 -2.13
N VAL A 31 6.29 -7.67 -2.95
CA VAL A 31 7.76 -7.57 -2.82
C VAL A 31 8.26 -6.15 -3.09
N PHE A 32 7.77 -5.50 -4.15
CA PHE A 32 8.12 -4.12 -4.46
C PHE A 32 7.75 -3.18 -3.30
N LEU A 33 6.55 -3.37 -2.74
CA LEU A 33 6.06 -2.64 -1.58
C LEU A 33 6.96 -2.82 -0.36
N LEU A 34 7.34 -4.07 -0.07
CA LEU A 34 8.22 -4.39 1.04
C LEU A 34 9.57 -3.67 0.89
N VAL A 35 10.15 -3.69 -0.30
CA VAL A 35 11.43 -2.99 -0.57
C VAL A 35 11.30 -1.48 -0.35
N ILE A 36 10.20 -0.85 -0.80
CA ILE A 36 9.96 0.58 -0.57
C ILE A 36 9.85 0.89 0.92
N ILE A 37 9.15 0.07 1.71
CA ILE A 37 9.04 0.23 3.16
C ILE A 37 10.40 0.15 3.82
N LEU A 38 11.21 -0.84 3.46
CA LEU A 38 12.55 -0.98 4.01
C LEU A 38 13.45 0.21 3.67
N LEU A 39 13.41 0.69 2.42
CA LEU A 39 14.17 1.87 2.00
C LEU A 39 13.71 3.15 2.70
N SER A 40 12.41 3.31 2.92
CA SER A 40 11.85 4.45 3.65
C SER A 40 12.33 4.46 5.10
N VAL A 41 12.22 3.32 5.81
CA VAL A 41 12.69 3.18 7.18
C VAL A 41 14.21 3.41 7.26
N LEU A 42 14.98 2.86 6.32
CA LEU A 42 16.43 3.08 6.27
C LEU A 42 16.77 4.57 6.11
N THR A 43 16.04 5.29 5.24
CA THR A 43 16.24 6.72 5.05
C THR A 43 15.96 7.52 6.33
N VAL A 44 14.89 7.18 7.05
CA VAL A 44 14.55 7.80 8.35
C VAL A 44 15.63 7.52 9.40
N ILE A 45 16.18 6.31 9.43
CA ILE A 45 17.29 5.96 10.34
C ILE A 45 18.54 6.77 10.00
N LEU A 46 18.88 6.90 8.71
CA LEU A 46 20.01 7.73 8.27
C LEU A 46 19.80 9.21 8.60
N GLU A 47 18.56 9.71 8.48
CA GLU A 47 18.23 11.08 8.88
C GLU A 47 18.36 11.30 10.40
N SER A 48 18.21 10.26 11.22
CA SER A 48 18.41 10.35 12.67
C SER A 48 19.85 10.68 13.07
N ILE A 49 20.81 10.56 12.15
CA ILE A 49 22.22 10.89 12.38
C ILE A 49 22.41 12.39 12.12
N SER A 50 22.66 13.17 13.18
CA SER A 50 22.75 14.64 13.12
C SER A 50 23.78 15.17 12.11
N ALA A 51 24.93 14.49 11.97
CA ALA A 51 25.97 14.83 11.00
C ALA A 51 25.48 14.73 9.56
N LEU A 52 24.75 13.66 9.22
CA LEU A 52 24.18 13.48 7.89
C LEU A 52 22.99 14.40 7.65
N LYS A 53 22.15 14.61 8.66
CA LYS A 53 20.98 15.49 8.57
C LYS A 53 21.35 16.92 8.24
N GLN A 54 22.39 17.48 8.86
CA GLN A 54 22.80 18.86 8.56
C GLN A 54 23.37 19.00 7.14
N GLN A 55 24.09 17.98 6.64
CA GLN A 55 24.70 18.01 5.32
C GLN A 55 23.71 17.72 4.18
N TYR A 56 22.72 16.85 4.42
CA TYR A 56 21.78 16.36 3.40
C TYR A 56 20.32 16.70 3.71
N PHE A 57 20.08 17.76 4.50
CA PHE A 57 18.75 18.12 4.99
C PHE A 57 17.69 18.22 3.87
N THR A 58 18.03 18.88 2.76
CA THR A 58 17.12 19.07 1.63
C THR A 58 16.85 17.76 0.90
N GLN A 59 17.86 16.89 0.78
CA GLN A 59 17.75 15.60 0.13
C GLN A 59 16.85 14.67 0.95
N PHE A 60 17.05 14.60 2.26
CA PHE A 60 16.18 13.83 3.16
C PHE A 60 14.73 14.33 3.12
N ARG A 61 14.51 15.65 3.13
CA ARG A 61 13.17 16.24 2.97
C ARG A 61 12.51 15.81 1.65
N ASN A 62 13.24 15.88 0.53
CA ASN A 62 12.70 15.47 -0.76
C ASN A 62 12.36 13.97 -0.77
N MET A 63 13.21 13.12 -0.19
CA MET A 63 12.95 11.69 -0.07
C MET A 63 11.73 11.40 0.82
N GLU A 64 11.58 12.10 1.94
CA GLU A 64 10.40 12.00 2.81
C GLU A 64 9.11 12.31 2.04
N TRP A 65 9.08 13.39 1.26
CA TRP A 65 7.95 13.72 0.41
C TRP A 65 7.68 12.64 -0.66
N VAL A 66 8.72 12.11 -1.29
CA VAL A 66 8.60 11.01 -2.25
C VAL A 66 8.00 9.77 -1.59
N TYR A 67 8.49 9.35 -0.42
CA TYR A 67 7.93 8.21 0.31
C TYR A 67 6.48 8.45 0.73
N THR A 68 6.17 9.65 1.23
CA THR A 68 4.81 10.02 1.65
C THR A 68 3.83 9.93 0.48
N ILE A 69 4.19 10.48 -0.68
CA ILE A 69 3.36 10.42 -1.89
C ILE A 69 3.22 8.97 -2.37
N LEU A 70 4.31 8.20 -2.41
CA LEU A 70 4.29 6.79 -2.83
C LEU A 70 3.39 5.94 -1.91
N PHE A 71 3.51 6.09 -0.59
CA PHE A 71 2.65 5.39 0.37
C PHE A 71 1.19 5.79 0.25
N THR A 72 0.92 7.08 0.04
CA THR A 72 -0.44 7.58 -0.18
C THR A 72 -1.07 6.96 -1.44
N ILE A 73 -0.35 6.94 -2.56
CA ILE A 73 -0.83 6.31 -3.81
C ILE A 73 -1.09 4.83 -3.59
N LYS A 74 -0.17 4.13 -2.91
CA LYS A 74 -0.32 2.71 -2.57
C LYS A 74 -1.53 2.47 -1.67
N TYR A 75 -1.76 3.32 -0.68
CA TYR A 75 -2.92 3.25 0.20
C TYR A 75 -4.22 3.39 -0.61
N LEU A 76 -4.29 4.39 -1.49
CA LEU A 76 -5.44 4.58 -2.38
C LEU A 76 -5.66 3.38 -3.29
N LEU A 77 -4.59 2.82 -3.86
CA LEU A 77 -4.68 1.62 -4.69
C LEU A 77 -5.25 0.44 -3.90
N ARG A 78 -4.80 0.26 -2.65
CA ARG A 78 -5.31 -0.80 -1.75
C ARG A 78 -6.78 -0.59 -1.40
N VAL A 79 -7.20 0.66 -1.16
CA VAL A 79 -8.60 1.01 -0.96
C VAL A 79 -9.42 0.69 -2.21
N TRP A 80 -8.95 1.07 -3.40
CA TRP A 80 -9.63 0.86 -4.68
C TRP A 80 -9.78 -0.62 -5.06
N VAL A 81 -8.75 -1.43 -4.83
CA VAL A 81 -8.76 -2.88 -5.09
C VAL A 81 -9.58 -3.63 -4.02
N SER A 82 -9.69 -3.08 -2.81
CA SER A 82 -10.43 -3.72 -1.72
C SER A 82 -11.91 -3.87 -2.06
N PRO A 83 -12.50 -5.08 -1.92
CA PRO A 83 -13.89 -5.35 -2.30
C PRO A 83 -14.92 -4.63 -1.42
N LYS A 84 -14.48 -4.00 -0.32
CA LYS A 84 -15.29 -3.15 0.57
C LYS A 84 -14.45 -1.94 1.03
N PRO A 85 -14.24 -0.92 0.18
CA PRO A 85 -13.32 0.20 0.45
C PRO A 85 -13.67 0.92 1.75
N ARG A 86 -14.96 1.21 1.98
CA ARG A 86 -15.44 1.85 3.22
C ARG A 86 -15.06 1.06 4.48
N ARG A 87 -15.23 -0.26 4.47
CA ARG A 87 -14.90 -1.10 5.63
C ARG A 87 -13.39 -1.18 5.86
N TYR A 88 -12.59 -1.08 4.80
CA TYR A 88 -11.14 -1.07 4.90
C TYR A 88 -10.62 0.24 5.50
N ILE A 89 -11.10 1.39 5.02
CA ILE A 89 -10.73 2.71 5.56
C ILE A 89 -11.08 2.82 7.06
N PHE A 90 -12.25 2.32 7.46
CA PHE A 90 -12.67 2.29 8.87
C PHE A 90 -12.10 1.10 9.67
N SER A 91 -11.22 0.28 9.09
CA SER A 91 -10.55 -0.79 9.82
C SER A 91 -9.24 -0.29 10.43
N PHE A 92 -8.80 -0.94 11.51
CA PHE A 92 -7.52 -0.65 12.16
C PHE A 92 -6.35 -0.59 11.15
N PHE A 93 -6.31 -1.53 10.21
CA PHE A 93 -5.26 -1.58 9.17
C PHE A 93 -5.34 -0.43 8.16
N GLY A 94 -6.52 0.10 7.86
CA GLY A 94 -6.66 1.25 6.96
C GLY A 94 -6.45 2.60 7.65
N VAL A 95 -6.37 2.62 8.97
CA VAL A 95 -6.05 3.83 9.76
C VAL A 95 -4.54 3.90 10.08
N VAL A 96 -3.91 2.73 10.24
CA VAL A 96 -2.47 2.62 10.55
C VAL A 96 -1.59 2.71 9.29
N ASP A 97 -2.10 2.24 8.14
CA ASP A 97 -1.44 2.36 6.82
C ASP A 97 -1.60 3.77 6.26
#